data_AF-A0A561SEV7-F1
#
_entry.id   AF-A0A561SEV7-F1
#
_cell.length_a   1.000
_cell.length_b   1.000
_cell.length_c   1.000
_cell.angle_alpha   90.00
_cell.angle_beta   90.00
_cell.angle_gamma   90.00
#
_symmetry.space_group_name_H-M   'P 1'
#
loop_
_entity.id
_entity.type
_entity.pdbx_description
1 polymer ?
#
loop_
_entity_poly.entity_id
_entity_poly.type
_entity_poly.pdbx_seq_one_letter_code
_entity_poly.pdbx_strand_id
1 'polypeptide(L)'
;MEWFEQAREAEQLRDWDTAISLVSARAVCSSADYHAHDVHLWHMDLLVGAGRFAELAELARTDSHARRRLNKALRARGDVAGLRERVEAGDGSALYGLVQLLCETGRIEEAERAVRDLGPENEYAQQTLERFRPSPDGP
;
A
#
# COMPACT_ATOMS: atom_id res chain seq x y z
N MET A 1 0.93 -12.77 -31.20
CA MET A 1 0.20 -12.15 -30.07
C MET A 1 1.18 -11.29 -29.32
N GLU A 2 0.87 -10.01 -29.19
CA GLU A 2 1.69 -9.13 -28.36
C GLU A 2 1.56 -9.57 -26.91
N TRP A 3 2.67 -9.68 -26.19
CA TRP A 3 2.70 -10.10 -24.77
C TRP A 3 1.72 -9.28 -23.90
N PHE A 4 1.47 -8.03 -24.29
CA PHE A 4 0.52 -7.13 -23.65
C PHE A 4 -0.92 -7.64 -23.76
N GLU A 5 -1.35 -8.05 -24.96
CA GLU A 5 -2.69 -8.61 -25.19
C GLU A 5 -2.90 -9.89 -24.39
N GLN A 6 -1.89 -10.77 -24.37
CA GLN A 6 -1.94 -12.01 -23.59
C GLN A 6 -2.04 -11.75 -22.08
N ALA A 7 -1.28 -10.79 -21.57
CA ALA A 7 -1.34 -10.43 -20.16
C ALA A 7 -2.69 -9.79 -19.80
N ARG A 8 -3.29 -9.00 -20.71
CA ARG A 8 -4.64 -8.42 -20.52
C ARG A 8 -5.73 -9.48 -20.54
N GLU A 9 -5.62 -10.45 -21.44
CA GLU A 9 -6.55 -11.58 -21.49
C GLU A 9 -6.45 -12.43 -20.22
N ALA A 10 -5.23 -12.74 -19.76
CA ALA A 10 -5.00 -13.45 -18.50
C ALA A 10 -5.57 -12.69 -17.30
N GLU A 11 -5.39 -11.37 -17.23
CA GLU A 11 -6.01 -10.50 -16.21
C GLU A 11 -7.54 -10.60 -16.22
N GLN A 12 -8.18 -10.55 -17.39
CA GLN A 12 -9.63 -10.68 -17.53
C GLN A 12 -10.14 -12.06 -17.10
N LEU A 13 -9.38 -13.10 -17.42
CA LEU A 13 -9.67 -14.48 -17.01
C LEU A 13 -9.32 -14.76 -15.55
N ARG A 14 -8.77 -13.78 -14.82
CA ARG A 14 -8.27 -13.91 -13.43
C ARG A 14 -7.16 -14.96 -13.30
N ASP A 15 -6.47 -15.26 -14.40
CA ASP A 15 -5.25 -16.06 -14.41
C ASP A 15 -4.07 -15.17 -14.00
N TRP A 16 -3.98 -14.96 -12.69
CA TRP A 16 -3.03 -14.05 -12.10
C TRP A 16 -1.58 -14.48 -12.31
N ASP A 17 -1.27 -15.76 -12.23
CA ASP A 17 0.08 -16.27 -12.40
C ASP A 17 0.62 -15.96 -13.80
N THR A 18 -0.19 -16.19 -14.84
CA THR A 18 0.17 -15.88 -16.23
C THR A 18 0.30 -14.36 -16.43
N ALA A 19 -0.66 -13.57 -15.95
CA ALA A 19 -0.61 -12.12 -16.07
C ALA A 19 0.62 -11.52 -15.36
N ILE A 20 0.87 -11.92 -14.11
CA ILE A 20 2.02 -11.44 -13.32
C ILE A 20 3.32 -11.85 -13.99
N SER A 21 3.46 -13.09 -14.44
CA SER A 21 4.69 -13.56 -15.10
C SER A 21 5.01 -12.76 -16.37
N LEU A 22 4.02 -12.49 -17.21
CA LEU A 22 4.19 -11.75 -18.46
C LEU A 22 4.58 -10.28 -18.23
N VAL A 23 3.95 -9.62 -17.25
CA VAL A 23 4.14 -8.19 -16.95
C VAL A 23 5.40 -7.96 -16.12
N SER A 24 5.66 -8.76 -15.08
CA SER A 24 6.84 -8.64 -14.21
C SER A 24 8.16 -8.77 -14.96
N ALA A 25 8.22 -9.63 -15.98
CA ALA A 25 9.39 -9.82 -16.83
C ALA A 25 9.80 -8.54 -17.60
N ARG A 26 8.92 -7.54 -17.67
CA ARG A 26 9.09 -6.28 -18.41
C ARG A 26 8.91 -5.05 -17.52
N ALA A 27 8.59 -5.22 -16.24
CA ALA A 27 8.43 -4.15 -15.28
C ALA A 27 9.80 -3.61 -14.86
N VAL A 28 10.06 -2.33 -15.12
CA VAL A 28 11.31 -1.67 -14.74
C VAL A 28 10.99 -0.45 -13.88
N CYS A 29 11.40 -0.50 -12.60
CA CYS A 29 11.12 0.53 -11.60
C CYS A 29 11.72 1.91 -11.94
N SER A 30 12.85 1.95 -12.65
CA SER A 30 13.62 3.18 -12.90
C SER A 30 13.87 3.41 -14.39
N SER A 31 12.82 3.42 -15.20
CA SER A 31 12.93 3.83 -16.60
C SER A 31 12.46 5.27 -16.78
N ALA A 32 13.25 6.07 -17.51
CA ALA A 32 12.80 7.37 -18.04
C ALA A 32 11.76 7.20 -19.17
N ASP A 33 11.52 5.95 -19.60
CA ASP A 33 10.50 5.58 -20.55
C ASP A 33 9.13 5.42 -19.86
N TYR A 34 8.17 6.24 -20.30
CA TYR A 34 6.80 6.28 -19.79
C TYR A 34 6.10 4.91 -19.91
N HIS A 35 6.35 4.13 -20.96
CA HIS A 35 5.69 2.84 -21.15
C HIS A 35 6.19 1.78 -20.15
N ALA A 36 7.49 1.78 -19.84
CA ALA A 36 8.04 0.87 -18.83
C ALA A 36 7.54 1.23 -17.42
N HIS A 37 7.26 2.52 -17.15
CA HIS A 37 6.64 2.96 -15.91
C HIS A 37 5.19 2.46 -15.77
N ASP A 38 4.39 2.52 -16.84
CA ASP A 38 3.01 2.02 -16.82
C ASP A 38 2.95 0.49 -16.61
N VAL A 39 3.84 -0.26 -17.26
CA VAL A 39 3.97 -1.72 -17.05
C VAL A 39 4.36 -2.04 -15.61
N HIS A 40 5.24 -1.23 -15.02
CA HIS A 40 5.61 -1.36 -13.62
C HIS A 40 4.43 -1.11 -12.67
N LEU A 41 3.65 -0.05 -12.93
CA LEU A 41 2.43 0.21 -12.17
C LEU A 41 1.41 -0.91 -12.33
N TRP A 42 1.27 -1.48 -13.52
CA TRP A 42 0.36 -2.60 -13.79
C TRP A 42 0.77 -3.86 -13.03
N HIS A 43 2.07 -4.19 -12.98
CA HIS A 43 2.56 -5.32 -12.19
C HIS A 43 2.14 -5.21 -10.72
N MET A 44 2.25 -4.02 -10.11
CA MET A 44 1.80 -3.81 -8.74
C MET A 44 0.29 -3.97 -8.58
N ASP A 45 -0.52 -3.53 -9.55
CA ASP A 45 -1.98 -3.72 -9.51
C ASP A 45 -2.36 -5.19 -9.60
N LEU A 46 -1.67 -5.98 -10.45
CA LEU A 46 -1.87 -7.42 -10.56
C LEU A 46 -1.57 -8.12 -9.24
N LEU A 47 -0.47 -7.77 -8.56
CA LEU A 47 -0.14 -8.33 -7.24
C LEU A 47 -1.22 -8.01 -6.20
N VAL A 48 -1.77 -6.79 -6.20
CA VAL A 48 -2.89 -6.41 -5.32
C VAL A 48 -4.16 -7.20 -5.66
N GLY A 49 -4.51 -7.31 -6.95
CA GLY A 49 -5.70 -8.02 -7.42
C GLY A 49 -5.66 -9.52 -7.13
N ALA A 50 -4.47 -10.11 -7.19
CA ALA A 50 -4.18 -11.50 -6.86
C ALA A 50 -4.05 -11.75 -5.34
N GLY A 51 -4.01 -10.70 -4.51
CA GLY A 51 -3.80 -10.82 -3.06
C GLY A 51 -2.39 -11.27 -2.67
N ARG A 52 -1.40 -11.15 -3.57
CA ARG A 52 0.00 -11.55 -3.35
C ARG A 52 0.77 -10.50 -2.55
N PHE A 53 0.27 -10.21 -1.34
CA PHE A 53 0.82 -9.16 -0.48
C PHE A 53 2.24 -9.44 0.00
N ALA A 54 2.63 -10.71 0.13
CA ALA A 54 4.00 -11.08 0.49
C ALA A 54 5.01 -10.65 -0.59
N GLU A 55 4.72 -10.92 -1.86
CA GLU A 55 5.54 -10.46 -2.99
C GLU A 55 5.53 -8.93 -3.11
N LEU A 56 4.38 -8.31 -2.92
CA LEU A 56 4.30 -6.85 -2.92
C LEU A 56 5.08 -6.22 -1.75
N ALA A 57 5.14 -6.89 -0.59
CA ALA A 57 5.90 -6.46 0.57
C ALA A 57 7.40 -6.54 0.35
N GLU A 58 7.85 -7.59 -0.33
CA GLU A 58 9.24 -7.77 -0.75
C GLU A 58 9.68 -6.63 -1.67
N LEU A 59 8.89 -6.32 -2.70
CA LEU A 59 9.15 -5.20 -3.61
C LEU A 59 9.11 -3.86 -2.88
N ALA A 60 8.17 -3.67 -1.95
CA ALA A 60 8.01 -2.44 -1.19
C ALA A 60 9.23 -2.02 -0.35
N ARG A 61 10.21 -2.91 -0.15
CA ARG A 61 11.46 -2.58 0.53
C ARG A 61 12.33 -1.62 -0.28
N THR A 62 12.28 -1.70 -1.60
CA THR A 62 13.09 -0.87 -2.52
C THR A 62 12.24 -0.04 -3.47
N ASP A 63 10.94 -0.34 -3.58
CA ASP A 63 10.03 0.26 -4.54
C ASP A 63 8.92 1.08 -3.86
N SER A 64 8.89 2.38 -4.16
CA SER A 64 7.94 3.32 -3.58
C SER A 64 6.51 3.10 -4.08
N HIS A 65 6.31 2.62 -5.31
CA HIS A 65 5.00 2.30 -5.87
C HIS A 65 4.43 1.04 -5.24
N ALA A 66 5.25 -0.01 -5.09
CA ALA A 66 4.89 -1.23 -4.38
C ALA A 66 4.48 -0.92 -2.95
N ARG A 67 5.29 -0.12 -2.24
CA ARG A 67 5.02 0.35 -0.88
C ARG A 67 3.68 1.07 -0.75
N ARG A 68 3.42 2.04 -1.63
CA ARG A 68 2.15 2.78 -1.63
C ARG A 68 0.95 1.88 -1.91
N ARG A 69 1.06 0.96 -2.89
CA ARG A 69 0.01 0.01 -3.25
C ARG A 69 -0.30 -0.95 -2.11
N LEU A 70 0.73 -1.47 -1.45
CA LEU A 70 0.57 -2.35 -0.30
C LEU A 70 -0.11 -1.65 0.87
N ASN A 71 0.38 -0.46 1.27
CA ASN A 71 -0.23 0.31 2.36
C ASN A 71 -1.70 0.63 2.09
N LYS A 72 -2.03 0.99 0.84
CA LYS A 72 -3.42 1.23 0.42
C LYS A 72 -4.27 -0.05 0.50
N ALA A 73 -3.74 -1.18 0.04
CA ALA A 73 -4.46 -2.45 0.04
C ALA A 73 -4.70 -2.98 1.46
N LEU A 74 -3.69 -2.91 2.34
CA LEU A 74 -3.82 -3.28 3.75
C LEU A 74 -4.87 -2.42 4.46
N ARG A 75 -4.82 -1.09 4.26
CA ARG A 75 -5.85 -0.19 4.79
C ARG A 75 -7.25 -0.56 4.29
N ALA A 76 -7.41 -0.77 2.98
CA ALA A 76 -8.71 -1.11 2.40
C ALA A 76 -9.29 -2.43 2.94
N ARG A 77 -8.41 -3.36 3.34
CA ARG A 77 -8.78 -4.64 3.97
C ARG A 77 -8.99 -4.53 5.49
N GLY A 78 -8.69 -3.39 6.10
CA GLY A 78 -8.70 -3.22 7.55
C GLY A 78 -7.55 -3.92 8.28
N ASP A 79 -6.45 -4.20 7.58
CA ASP A 79 -5.32 -4.97 8.12
C ASP A 79 -4.38 -4.08 8.96
N VAL A 80 -4.78 -3.88 10.22
CA VAL A 80 -4.02 -3.13 11.23
C VAL A 80 -2.68 -3.80 11.54
N ALA A 81 -2.64 -5.13 11.60
CA ALA A 81 -1.44 -5.88 11.95
C ALA A 81 -0.38 -5.74 10.85
N GLY A 82 -0.77 -5.95 9.59
CA GLY A 82 0.13 -5.78 8.45
C GLY A 82 0.63 -4.34 8.31
N LEU A 83 -0.20 -3.33 8.61
CA LEU A 83 0.27 -1.93 8.62
C LEU A 83 1.29 -1.68 9.74
N ARG A 84 1.07 -2.21 10.96
CA ARG A 84 2.01 -2.07 12.09
C ARG A 84 3.37 -2.69 11.80
N GLU A 85 3.40 -3.93 11.33
CA GLU A 85 4.64 -4.64 10.97
C GLU A 85 5.48 -3.81 9.99
N ARG A 86 4.82 -3.14 9.04
CA ARG A 86 5.51 -2.29 8.09
C ARG A 86 6.11 -1.03 8.71
N VAL A 87 5.41 -0.40 9.66
CA VAL A 87 5.98 0.73 10.42
C VAL A 87 7.22 0.29 11.18
N GLU A 88 7.14 -0.86 11.84
CA GLU A 88 8.26 -1.46 12.59
C GLU A 88 9.44 -1.83 11.66
N ALA A 89 9.15 -2.23 10.42
CA ALA A 89 10.15 -2.44 9.37
C ALA A 89 10.73 -1.13 8.79
N GLY A 90 10.35 0.04 9.31
CA GLY A 90 10.86 1.35 8.91
C GLY A 90 10.04 2.06 7.83
N ASP A 91 8.88 1.53 7.44
CA ASP A 91 7.98 2.22 6.51
C ASP A 91 7.15 3.30 7.23
N GLY A 92 7.72 4.50 7.36
CA GLY A 92 7.01 5.64 7.96
C GLY A 92 5.71 6.02 7.23
N SER A 93 5.54 5.65 5.95
CA SER A 93 4.29 5.90 5.22
C SER A 93 3.16 4.94 5.60
N ALA A 94 3.49 3.77 6.18
CA ALA A 94 2.50 2.83 6.69
C ALA A 94 1.81 3.37 7.97
N LEU A 95 2.49 4.21 8.75
CA LEU A 95 1.94 4.78 9.97
C LEU A 95 0.75 5.70 9.67
N TYR A 96 0.86 6.49 8.59
CA TYR A 96 -0.25 7.30 8.10
C TYR A 96 -1.47 6.42 7.77
N GLY A 97 -1.27 5.33 7.02
CA GLY A 97 -2.35 4.39 6.67
C GLY A 97 -2.97 3.70 7.89
N LEU A 98 -2.14 3.37 8.89
CA LEU A 98 -2.56 2.77 10.16
C LEU A 98 -3.45 3.71 10.96
N VAL A 99 -3.01 4.95 11.16
CA VAL A 99 -3.76 5.96 11.92
C VAL A 99 -5.07 6.28 11.21
N GLN A 100 -5.04 6.48 9.89
CA GLN A 100 -6.25 6.74 9.12
C GLN A 100 -7.27 5.59 9.26
N LEU A 101 -6.83 4.33 9.15
CA LEU A 101 -7.69 3.17 9.34
C LEU A 101 -8.31 3.12 10.74
N LEU A 102 -7.48 3.32 11.78
CA LEU A 102 -7.94 3.28 13.17
C LEU A 102 -8.94 4.41 13.44
N CYS A 103 -8.69 5.62 12.94
CA CYS A 103 -9.60 6.74 13.07
C CYS A 103 -10.93 6.51 12.35
N GLU A 104 -10.90 6.03 11.10
CA GLU A 104 -12.12 5.74 10.31
C GLU A 104 -12.97 4.62 10.92
N THR A 105 -12.34 3.73 11.70
CA THR A 105 -13.02 2.66 12.43
C THR A 105 -13.39 3.05 13.88
N GLY A 106 -13.21 4.31 14.27
CA GLY A 106 -13.54 4.83 15.60
C GLY A 106 -12.57 4.42 16.72
N ARG A 107 -11.45 3.78 16.37
CA ARG A 107 -10.42 3.30 17.31
C ARG A 107 -9.38 4.38 17.61
N ILE A 108 -9.85 5.56 18.00
CA ILE A 108 -9.00 6.77 18.18
C ILE A 108 -7.88 6.53 19.18
N GLU A 109 -8.17 5.91 20.34
CA GLU A 109 -7.16 5.64 21.35
C GLU A 109 -6.03 4.74 20.83
N GLU A 110 -6.34 3.79 19.94
CA GLU A 110 -5.33 2.95 19.31
C GLU A 110 -4.50 3.71 18.29
N ALA A 111 -5.11 4.67 17.61
CA ALA A 111 -4.43 5.56 16.69
C ALA A 111 -3.44 6.47 17.45
N GLU A 112 -3.84 7.01 18.60
CA GLU A 112 -2.96 7.79 19.50
C GLU A 112 -1.76 6.97 19.96
N ARG A 113 -2.00 5.73 20.41
CA ARG A 113 -0.93 4.81 20.80
C ARG A 113 0.00 4.51 19.63
N ALA A 114 -0.54 4.25 18.45
CA ALA A 114 0.26 3.99 17.26
C ALA A 114 1.17 5.17 16.89
N VAL A 115 0.66 6.40 16.91
CA VAL A 115 1.50 7.60 16.66
C VAL A 115 2.61 7.70 17.70
N ARG A 116 2.26 7.63 18.99
CA ARG A 116 3.22 7.80 20.08
C ARG A 116 4.31 6.73 20.07
N ASP A 117 3.93 5.47 19.84
CA ASP A 117 4.82 4.33 20.03
C ASP A 117 5.64 4.02 18.76
N LEU A 118 5.11 4.32 17.56
CA LEU A 118 5.72 3.91 16.29
C LEU A 118 6.28 5.06 15.43
N GLY A 119 5.90 6.31 15.70
CA GLY A 119 6.42 7.45 14.95
C GLY A 119 5.90 8.78 15.46
N PRO A 120 6.33 9.19 16.67
CA PRO A 120 5.83 10.40 17.31
C PRO A 120 6.17 11.66 16.50
N GLU A 121 7.25 11.66 15.71
CA GLU A 121 7.63 12.74 14.82
C GLU A 121 6.91 12.77 13.45
N ASN A 122 6.00 11.81 13.18
CA ASN A 122 5.31 11.75 11.89
C ASN A 122 4.16 12.77 11.83
N GLU A 123 4.46 13.95 11.29
CA GLU A 123 3.51 15.07 11.16
C GLU A 123 2.21 14.68 10.45
N TYR A 124 2.28 13.86 9.39
CA TYR A 124 1.08 13.41 8.67
C TYR A 124 0.19 12.52 9.53
N ALA A 125 0.79 11.66 10.34
CA ALA A 125 0.06 10.78 11.26
C ALA A 125 -0.59 11.61 12.39
N GLN A 126 0.14 12.60 12.93
CA GLN A 126 -0.39 13.53 13.93
C GLN A 126 -1.57 14.35 13.38
N GLN A 127 -1.41 14.98 12.22
CA GLN A 127 -2.46 15.79 11.60
C GLN A 127 -3.72 14.97 11.29
N THR A 128 -3.54 13.71 10.89
CA THR A 128 -4.67 12.80 10.69
C THR A 128 -5.40 12.56 12.01
N LEU A 129 -4.67 12.24 13.07
CA LEU A 129 -5.25 12.00 14.39
C LEU A 129 -6.01 13.25 14.90
N GLU A 130 -5.44 14.44 14.77
CA GLU A 130 -6.08 15.71 15.17
C GLU A 130 -7.40 15.95 14.44
N ARG A 131 -7.48 15.61 13.15
CA ARG A 131 -8.71 15.75 12.36
C ARG A 131 -9.87 14.89 12.88
N PHE A 132 -9.56 13.73 13.44
CA PHE A 132 -10.56 12.79 13.98
C PHE A 132 -10.72 12.90 15.49
N ARG A 133 -9.84 13.65 16.17
CA ARG A 133 -9.99 13.93 17.59
C ARG A 133 -11.21 14.83 17.76
N PRO A 134 -12.18 14.46 18.60
CA PRO A 134 -13.23 15.40 18.98
C PRO A 134 -12.57 16.61 19.63
N SER A 135 -13.00 17.83 19.27
CA SER A 135 -12.54 19.03 19.97
C SER A 135 -12.72 18.82 21.47
N PRO A 136 -11.69 19.12 22.30
CA PRO A 136 -11.84 19.09 23.75
C PRO A 136 -12.92 20.10 24.21
N ASP A 137 -13.17 21.11 23.39
CA ASP A 137 -14.30 22.03 23.51
C ASP A 137 -15.44 21.56 22.59
N GLY A 138 -16.45 20.91 23.17
CA GLY A 138 -17.73 20.66 22.50
C GLY A 138 -18.50 21.96 22.20
N PRO A 139 -19.59 21.91 21.42
CA PRO A 139 -20.42 23.09 21.14
C PRO A 139 -20.99 23.77 22.39
#